data_AF-A0A2E4JQY0-F1
#
_entry.id   AF-A0A2E4JQY0-F1
#
_cell.length_a   1.000
_cell.length_b   1.000
_cell.length_c   1.000
_cell.angle_alpha   90.00
_cell.angle_beta   90.00
_cell.angle_gamma   90.00
#
_symmetry.space_group_name_H-M   'P 1'
#
loop_
_entity.id
_entity.type
_entity.pdbx_description
1 polymer ?
#
loop_
_entity_poly.entity_id
_entity_poly.type
_entity_poly.pdbx_seq_one_letter_code
_entity_poly.pdbx_strand_id
1 'polypeptide(L)'
;MSDKVHGLKDRKKSEETRRKTRKTNKNKAYSDLSKKELTPWMKRKRNTEEVKRKLTKYFNRPEEREKLSINRLKQKFSIKDTKPEKILQKICKDAKIQFVKQKSFKLDNYEWHHTIRSEVDVFVEPNICLFVDGDWWHTNPKEYMKNGRRRTGIKPDTTIVSSARRGIKKVAKDIIEKDDGITRDLESQGYIVLRFWESDLIYDTETCCQRIIDAVNKSQS
;
A
#
# COMPACT_ATOMS: atom_id res chain seq x y z
N MET A 1 -15.47 -15.25 35.21
CA MET A 1 -15.68 -15.53 33.78
C MET A 1 -14.53 -14.89 33.03
N SER A 2 -13.51 -15.69 32.69
CA SER A 2 -12.26 -15.19 32.11
C SER A 2 -12.04 -15.86 30.76
N ASP A 3 -12.50 -15.22 29.70
CA ASP A 3 -12.31 -15.69 28.33
C ASP A 3 -10.88 -15.40 27.87
N LYS A 4 -10.10 -16.48 27.77
CA LYS A 4 -8.76 -16.49 27.19
C LYS A 4 -8.86 -16.30 25.68
N VAL A 5 -8.34 -15.17 25.21
CA VAL A 5 -7.86 -14.94 23.85
C VAL A 5 -7.02 -16.13 23.39
N HIS A 6 -7.44 -16.83 22.33
CA HIS A 6 -6.59 -17.79 21.62
C HIS A 6 -6.22 -17.23 20.25
N GLY A 7 -5.04 -16.63 20.19
CA GLY A 7 -4.39 -16.26 18.94
C GLY A 7 -4.11 -17.50 18.09
N LEU A 8 -4.30 -17.37 16.78
CA LEU A 8 -3.85 -18.31 15.76
C LEU A 8 -2.30 -18.34 15.75
N LYS A 9 -1.69 -19.00 16.74
CA LYS A 9 -0.33 -19.49 16.66
C LYS A 9 -0.32 -20.68 15.71
N ASP A 10 0.70 -20.75 14.86
CA ASP A 10 1.05 -21.87 13.99
C ASP A 10 0.79 -23.23 14.66
N ARG A 11 -0.39 -23.82 14.41
CA ARG A 11 -0.65 -25.20 14.78
C ARG A 11 0.13 -26.08 13.82
N LYS A 12 1.37 -26.44 14.20
CA LYS A 12 2.11 -27.54 13.56
C LYS A 12 1.18 -28.77 13.57
N LYS A 13 0.71 -29.17 12.38
CA LYS A 13 -0.10 -30.39 12.21
C LYS A 13 0.66 -31.56 12.84
N SER A 14 -0.02 -32.36 13.66
CA SER A 14 0.55 -33.57 14.26
C SER A 14 1.10 -34.49 13.17
N GLU A 15 2.14 -35.27 13.48
CA GLU A 15 2.73 -36.22 12.53
C GLU A 15 1.68 -37.17 11.95
N GLU A 16 0.69 -37.56 12.74
CA GLU A 16 -0.41 -38.41 12.30
C GLU A 16 -1.27 -37.71 11.23
N THR A 17 -1.58 -36.42 11.43
CA THR A 17 -2.31 -35.61 10.45
C THR A 17 -1.51 -35.44 9.16
N ARG A 18 -0.19 -35.23 9.28
CA ARG A 18 0.74 -35.17 8.14
C ARG A 18 0.83 -36.52 7.42
N ARG A 19 0.83 -37.63 8.15
CA ARG A 19 0.87 -39.01 7.60
C ARG A 19 -0.43 -39.36 6.88
N LYS A 20 -1.60 -39.00 7.44
CA LYS A 20 -2.91 -39.13 6.77
C LYS A 20 -2.94 -38.29 5.48
N THR A 21 -2.57 -37.01 5.55
CA THR A 21 -2.50 -36.13 4.36
C THR A 21 -1.53 -36.67 3.30
N ARG A 22 -0.37 -37.20 3.69
CA ARG A 22 0.59 -37.85 2.77
C ARG A 22 0.02 -39.11 2.13
N LYS A 23 -0.74 -39.94 2.86
CA LYS A 23 -1.43 -41.11 2.30
C LYS A 23 -2.52 -40.71 1.30
N THR A 24 -3.34 -39.70 1.64
CA THR A 24 -4.39 -39.19 0.74
C THR A 24 -3.80 -38.57 -0.53
N ASN A 25 -2.68 -37.84 -0.42
CA ASN A 25 -2.01 -37.24 -1.58
C ASN A 25 -1.20 -38.26 -2.41
N LYS A 26 -0.70 -39.36 -1.82
CA LYS A 26 -0.09 -40.46 -2.58
C LYS A 26 -1.07 -41.09 -3.57
N ASN A 27 -2.34 -41.21 -3.19
CA ASN A 27 -3.39 -41.74 -4.08
C ASN A 27 -3.97 -40.69 -5.05
N LYS A 28 -3.61 -39.41 -4.90
CA LYS A 28 -3.92 -38.32 -5.85
C LYS A 28 -2.73 -37.95 -6.74
N ALA A 29 -1.67 -38.75 -6.73
CA ALA A 29 -0.64 -38.63 -7.74
C ALA A 29 -1.28 -39.05 -9.08
N TYR A 30 -1.58 -38.05 -9.91
CA TYR A 30 -1.90 -38.28 -11.31
C TYR A 30 -0.86 -39.25 -11.90
N SER A 31 -1.34 -40.29 -12.59
CA SER A 31 -0.47 -41.25 -13.26
C SER A 31 0.51 -40.51 -14.17
N ASP A 32 1.70 -41.06 -14.38
CA ASP A 32 2.68 -40.40 -15.24
C ASP A 32 2.19 -40.30 -16.70
N LEU A 33 1.21 -41.12 -17.09
CA LEU A 33 0.39 -40.96 -18.29
C LEU A 33 -0.43 -39.66 -18.25
N SER A 34 -1.16 -39.38 -17.17
CA SER A 34 -1.90 -38.13 -17.00
C SER A 34 -1.00 -36.86 -17.01
N LYS A 35 0.24 -36.95 -16.51
CA LYS A 35 1.19 -35.82 -16.59
C LYS A 35 1.73 -35.61 -18.02
N LYS A 36 1.89 -36.68 -18.79
CA LYS A 36 2.26 -36.64 -20.21
C LYS A 36 1.08 -36.17 -21.08
N GLU A 37 -0.14 -36.58 -20.74
CA GLU A 37 -1.43 -36.24 -21.36
C GLU A 37 -2.04 -34.91 -20.88
N LEU A 38 -1.32 -34.11 -20.10
CA LEU A 38 -1.61 -32.68 -20.03
C LEU A 38 -1.49 -32.14 -21.46
N THR A 39 -2.64 -31.97 -22.11
CA THR A 39 -2.75 -31.65 -23.53
C THR A 39 -1.78 -30.53 -23.91
N PRO A 40 -1.12 -30.61 -25.08
CA PRO A 40 -0.26 -29.53 -25.58
C PRO A 40 -0.96 -28.15 -25.56
N TRP A 41 -2.29 -28.12 -25.69
CA TRP A 41 -3.14 -26.93 -25.50
C TRP A 41 -3.02 -26.30 -24.10
N MET A 42 -3.04 -27.10 -23.02
CA MET A 42 -2.83 -26.60 -21.64
C MET A 42 -1.42 -26.04 -21.45
N LYS A 43 -0.40 -26.66 -22.07
CA LYS A 43 1.00 -26.20 -22.03
C LYS A 43 1.25 -24.95 -22.91
N ARG A 44 0.46 -24.78 -23.98
CA ARG A 44 0.46 -23.63 -24.91
C ARG A 44 -0.29 -22.40 -24.41
N LYS A 45 -1.20 -22.54 -23.43
CA LYS A 45 -1.86 -21.40 -22.75
C LYS A 45 -0.95 -20.59 -21.82
N ARG A 46 0.37 -20.67 -21.98
CA ARG A 46 1.29 -19.70 -21.39
C ARG A 46 1.23 -18.44 -22.23
N ASN A 47 0.48 -17.45 -21.74
CA ASN A 47 0.58 -16.01 -22.02
C ASN A 47 1.56 -15.65 -23.15
N THR A 48 1.15 -15.83 -24.41
CA THR A 48 1.90 -15.26 -25.54
C THR A 48 1.94 -13.74 -25.34
N GLU A 49 3.01 -13.08 -25.82
CA GLU A 49 3.13 -11.61 -25.68
C GLU A 49 1.93 -10.87 -26.26
N GLU A 50 1.31 -11.42 -27.31
CA GLU A 50 0.09 -10.88 -27.88
C GLU A 50 -1.11 -10.95 -26.91
N VAL A 51 -1.30 -12.06 -26.21
CA VAL A 51 -2.36 -12.22 -25.21
C VAL A 51 -2.12 -11.28 -24.03
N LYS A 52 -0.87 -11.15 -23.56
CA LYS A 52 -0.51 -10.17 -22.51
C LYS A 52 -0.86 -8.75 -22.97
N ARG A 53 -0.47 -8.36 -24.20
CA ARG A 53 -0.79 -7.05 -24.77
C ARG A 53 -2.29 -6.79 -24.84
N LYS A 54 -3.08 -7.77 -25.30
CA LYS A 54 -4.55 -7.67 -25.36
C LYS A 54 -5.17 -7.51 -23.97
N LEU A 55 -4.71 -8.29 -22.98
CA LEU A 55 -5.14 -8.16 -21.58
C LEU A 55 -4.77 -6.80 -20.99
N THR A 56 -3.52 -6.35 -21.18
CA THR A 56 -3.07 -5.02 -20.75
C THR A 56 -3.93 -3.93 -21.36
N LYS A 57 -4.23 -3.99 -22.66
CA LYS A 57 -5.12 -3.03 -23.33
C LYS A 57 -6.54 -3.05 -22.74
N TYR A 58 -7.08 -4.22 -22.44
CA TYR A 58 -8.41 -4.37 -21.83
C TYR A 58 -8.45 -3.76 -20.42
N PHE A 59 -7.51 -4.13 -19.55
CA PHE A 59 -7.45 -3.61 -18.17
C PHE A 59 -7.05 -2.15 -18.08
N ASN A 60 -6.46 -1.59 -19.14
CA ASN A 60 -6.17 -0.15 -19.22
C ASN A 60 -7.37 0.71 -19.64
N ARG A 61 -8.52 0.10 -19.96
CA ARG A 61 -9.75 0.85 -20.25
C ARG A 61 -10.24 1.57 -18.98
N PRO A 62 -10.71 2.83 -19.07
CA PRO A 62 -11.17 3.60 -17.91
C PRO A 62 -12.22 2.87 -17.06
N GLU A 63 -13.24 2.29 -17.69
CA GLU A 63 -14.31 1.55 -17.01
C GLU A 63 -13.79 0.35 -16.22
N GLU A 64 -12.86 -0.41 -16.80
CA GLU A 64 -12.30 -1.60 -16.15
C GLU A 64 -11.38 -1.22 -14.99
N ARG A 65 -10.61 -0.13 -15.14
CA ARG A 65 -9.81 0.42 -14.04
C ARG A 65 -10.71 0.88 -12.88
N GLU A 66 -11.82 1.54 -13.16
CA GLU A 66 -12.78 1.97 -12.13
C GLU A 66 -13.34 0.76 -11.39
N LYS A 67 -13.80 -0.27 -12.12
CA LYS A 67 -14.27 -1.54 -11.54
C LYS A 67 -13.20 -2.17 -10.63
N LEU A 68 -11.96 -2.23 -11.09
CA LEU A 68 -10.84 -2.76 -10.31
C LEU A 68 -10.57 -1.93 -9.04
N SER A 69 -10.63 -0.60 -9.15
CA SER A 69 -10.45 0.33 -8.02
C SER A 69 -11.55 0.14 -6.96
N ILE A 70 -12.82 0.09 -7.38
CA ILE A 70 -13.96 -0.17 -6.47
C ILE A 70 -13.82 -1.54 -5.81
N ASN A 71 -13.45 -2.57 -6.57
CA ASN A 71 -13.25 -3.91 -6.02
C ASN A 71 -12.11 -3.94 -5.00
N ARG A 72 -11.05 -3.13 -5.20
CA ARG A 72 -9.96 -2.99 -4.25
C ARG A 72 -10.43 -2.38 -2.92
N LEU A 73 -11.28 -1.35 -2.96
CA LEU A 73 -11.84 -0.74 -1.74
C LEU A 73 -12.68 -1.73 -0.92
N LYS A 74 -13.38 -2.66 -1.59
CA LYS A 74 -14.20 -3.68 -0.93
C LYS A 74 -13.36 -4.79 -0.26
N GLN A 75 -12.08 -4.92 -0.59
CA GLN A 75 -11.22 -5.95 -0.01
C GLN A 75 -10.87 -5.58 1.44
N LYS A 76 -11.37 -6.38 2.39
CA LYS A 76 -11.01 -6.25 3.81
C LYS A 76 -9.62 -6.84 4.04
N PHE A 77 -8.61 -5.98 4.13
CA PHE A 77 -7.28 -6.37 4.61
C PHE A 77 -7.19 -6.16 6.11
N SER A 78 -6.74 -7.16 6.86
CA SER A 78 -6.47 -7.02 8.30
C SER A 78 -5.09 -6.37 8.50
N ILE A 79 -4.94 -5.10 8.11
CA ILE A 79 -3.72 -4.33 8.37
C ILE A 79 -3.96 -3.56 9.66
N LYS A 80 -3.07 -3.74 10.64
CA LYS A 80 -3.07 -2.92 11.86
C LYS A 80 -2.49 -1.56 11.49
N ASP A 81 -3.07 -0.47 12.01
CA ASP A 81 -2.52 0.89 11.90
C ASP A 81 -1.01 0.86 12.20
N THR A 82 -0.22 1.47 11.32
CA THR A 82 1.23 1.51 11.48
C THR A 82 1.61 2.36 12.71
N LYS A 83 2.83 2.20 13.22
CA LYS A 83 3.32 3.01 14.34
C LYS A 83 3.21 4.52 14.05
N PRO A 84 3.68 5.03 12.90
CA PRO A 84 3.59 6.47 12.64
C PRO A 84 2.14 6.96 12.44
N GLU A 85 1.24 6.17 11.86
CA GLU A 85 -0.20 6.50 11.82
C GLU A 85 -0.78 6.69 13.22
N LYS A 86 -0.42 5.84 14.18
CA LYS A 86 -0.88 5.99 15.57
C LYS A 86 -0.33 7.25 16.23
N ILE A 87 0.90 7.63 15.91
CA ILE A 87 1.50 8.88 16.40
C ILE A 87 0.72 10.06 15.82
N LEU A 88 0.47 10.08 14.51
CA LEU A 88 -0.32 11.13 13.86
C LEU A 88 -1.73 11.25 14.46
N GLN A 89 -2.41 10.11 14.67
CA GLN A 89 -3.72 10.09 15.35
C GLN A 89 -3.64 10.63 16.79
N LYS A 90 -2.55 10.33 17.51
CA LYS A 90 -2.35 10.84 18.87
C LYS A 90 -2.15 12.35 18.85
N ILE A 91 -1.33 12.88 17.95
CA ILE A 91 -1.13 14.33 17.76
C ILE A 91 -2.48 15.02 17.54
N CYS A 92 -3.31 14.49 16.63
CA CYS A 92 -4.63 15.08 16.36
C CYS A 92 -5.54 15.03 17.58
N LYS A 93 -5.55 13.93 18.34
CA LYS A 93 -6.35 13.79 19.58
C LYS A 93 -5.90 14.76 20.67
N ASP A 94 -4.59 14.85 20.89
CA ASP A 94 -4.01 15.73 21.91
C ASP A 94 -4.31 17.21 21.56
N ALA A 95 -4.30 17.55 20.27
CA ALA A 95 -4.72 18.86 19.75
C ALA A 95 -6.24 19.06 19.65
N LYS A 96 -7.06 18.08 20.07
CA LYS A 96 -8.54 18.09 20.00
C LYS A 96 -9.12 18.27 18.59
N ILE A 97 -8.37 17.87 17.56
CA ILE A 97 -8.79 17.92 16.16
C ILE A 97 -9.62 16.68 15.84
N GLN A 98 -10.82 16.86 15.28
CA GLN A 98 -11.66 15.77 14.78
C GLN A 98 -11.15 15.28 13.43
N PHE A 99 -11.11 13.96 13.22
CA PHE A 99 -10.58 13.39 11.98
C PHE A 99 -11.23 12.06 11.60
N VAL A 100 -11.13 11.73 10.31
CA VAL A 100 -11.55 10.46 9.70
C VAL A 100 -10.30 9.70 9.23
N LYS A 101 -10.21 8.41 9.55
CA LYS A 101 -9.06 7.58 9.14
C LYS A 101 -9.28 6.97 7.76
N GLN A 102 -8.19 6.78 7.01
CA GLN A 102 -8.15 5.96 5.79
C GLN A 102 -9.28 6.30 4.80
N LYS A 103 -9.51 7.60 4.59
CA LYS A 103 -10.56 8.07 3.69
C LYS A 103 -10.05 8.01 2.25
N SER A 104 -10.78 7.32 1.38
CA SER A 104 -10.42 7.22 -0.03
C SER A 104 -11.00 8.37 -0.84
N PHE A 105 -10.14 9.03 -1.63
CA PHE A 105 -10.51 10.11 -2.54
C PHE A 105 -10.38 9.66 -3.98
N LYS A 106 -11.30 10.12 -4.83
CA LYS A 106 -11.15 9.99 -6.28
C LYS A 106 -10.09 10.98 -6.75
N LEU A 107 -9.28 10.54 -7.68
CA LEU A 107 -8.29 11.35 -8.36
C LEU A 107 -8.78 11.61 -9.78
N ASP A 108 -8.59 12.84 -10.24
CA ASP A 108 -9.08 13.32 -11.53
C ASP A 108 -8.02 13.11 -12.62
N ASN A 109 -6.74 13.17 -12.27
CA ASN A 109 -5.62 13.18 -13.22
C ASN A 109 -4.85 11.85 -13.26
N TYR A 110 -5.47 10.78 -13.77
CA TYR A 110 -4.87 9.44 -13.84
C TYR A 110 -3.44 9.41 -14.42
N GLU A 111 -3.13 10.26 -15.41
CA GLU A 111 -1.82 10.28 -16.07
C GLU A 111 -0.67 10.66 -15.11
N TRP A 112 -0.94 11.47 -14.08
CA TRP A 112 0.11 11.94 -13.16
C TRP A 112 0.58 10.85 -12.21
N HIS A 113 -0.32 9.95 -11.78
CA HIS A 113 -0.04 8.99 -10.71
C HIS A 113 -0.43 7.54 -11.04
N HIS A 114 -1.04 7.31 -12.20
CA HIS A 114 -1.46 6.00 -12.70
C HIS A 114 -2.34 5.21 -11.71
N THR A 115 -3.13 5.92 -10.92
CA THR A 115 -4.10 5.36 -9.95
C THR A 115 -5.40 6.15 -10.03
N ILE A 116 -6.54 5.55 -9.68
CA ILE A 116 -7.84 6.25 -9.71
C ILE A 116 -8.19 6.84 -8.35
N ARG A 117 -7.63 6.27 -7.29
CA ARG A 117 -7.93 6.67 -5.92
C ARG A 117 -6.66 6.73 -5.11
N SER A 118 -6.63 7.68 -4.19
CA SER A 118 -5.67 7.72 -3.09
C SER A 118 -6.40 7.41 -1.79
N GLU A 119 -5.72 6.76 -0.86
CA GLU A 119 -6.18 6.57 0.51
C GLU A 119 -5.40 7.55 1.37
N VAL A 120 -6.11 8.48 2.02
CA VAL A 120 -5.54 9.47 2.92
C VAL A 120 -5.55 8.88 4.32
N ASP A 121 -4.38 8.85 4.98
CA ASP A 121 -4.21 8.21 6.29
C ASP A 121 -5.11 8.86 7.35
N VAL A 122 -5.11 10.19 7.40
CA VAL A 122 -5.96 11.00 8.28
C VAL A 122 -6.52 12.19 7.50
N PHE A 123 -7.85 12.29 7.46
CA PHE A 123 -8.56 13.41 6.86
C PHE A 123 -9.18 14.28 7.95
N VAL A 124 -8.91 15.58 7.92
CA VAL A 124 -9.49 16.58 8.81
C VAL A 124 -10.42 17.46 7.97
N GLU A 125 -11.68 17.53 8.38
CA GLU A 125 -12.67 18.36 7.71
C GLU A 125 -12.35 19.85 7.86
N PRO A 126 -12.67 20.69 6.86
CA PRO A 126 -13.39 20.35 5.62
C PRO A 126 -12.51 19.82 4.48
N ASN A 127 -11.21 20.12 4.45
CA ASN A 127 -10.39 19.90 3.24
C ASN A 127 -8.91 19.56 3.50
N ILE A 128 -8.53 19.07 4.67
CA ILE A 128 -7.13 18.76 4.99
C ILE A 128 -6.85 17.25 4.87
N CYS A 129 -5.89 16.89 4.03
CA CYS A 129 -5.42 15.53 3.82
C CYS A 129 -4.02 15.34 4.42
N LEU A 130 -3.89 14.45 5.40
CA LEU A 130 -2.63 14.13 6.05
C LEU A 130 -2.14 12.75 5.59
N PHE A 131 -0.89 12.69 5.14
CA PHE A 131 -0.20 11.47 4.73
C PHE A 131 0.97 11.14 5.65
N VAL A 132 1.17 9.84 5.88
CA VAL A 132 2.27 9.27 6.64
C VAL A 132 3.18 8.49 5.71
N ASP A 133 4.29 9.12 5.33
CA ASP A 133 5.23 8.58 4.36
C ASP A 133 6.34 7.81 5.06
N GLY A 134 6.31 6.48 4.98
CA GLY A 134 7.43 5.65 5.42
C GLY A 134 8.71 5.99 4.66
N ASP A 135 9.79 6.36 5.37
CA ASP A 135 10.99 6.96 4.76
C ASP A 135 11.57 6.14 3.60
N TRP A 136 11.55 4.81 3.71
CA TRP A 136 12.06 3.93 2.65
C TRP A 136 11.09 3.77 1.48
N TRP A 137 9.81 3.58 1.78
CA TRP A 137 8.81 3.23 0.77
C TRP A 137 8.39 4.43 -0.08
N HIS A 138 8.43 5.63 0.51
CA HIS A 138 8.18 6.93 -0.14
C HIS A 138 9.47 7.70 -0.44
N THR A 139 10.63 7.09 -0.18
CA THR A 139 11.94 7.54 -0.67
C THR A 139 12.38 8.91 -0.16
N ASN A 140 12.43 9.07 1.16
CA ASN A 140 12.87 10.29 1.82
C ASN A 140 14.28 10.70 1.32
N PRO A 141 14.42 11.87 0.66
CA PRO A 141 15.69 12.33 0.12
C PRO A 141 16.58 13.00 1.17
N LYS A 142 16.05 13.32 2.36
CA LYS A 142 16.80 13.94 3.46
C LYS A 142 17.49 12.88 4.31
N GLU A 143 18.46 13.29 5.11
CA GLU A 143 18.96 12.43 6.17
C GLU A 143 17.89 12.22 7.24
N TYR A 144 17.74 11.00 7.73
CA TYR A 144 16.71 10.67 8.71
C TYR A 144 17.18 9.64 9.73
N MET A 145 16.52 9.63 10.89
CA MET A 145 16.78 8.66 11.95
C MET A 145 15.94 7.41 11.78
N LYS A 146 16.58 6.23 11.82
CA LYS A 146 15.88 4.94 11.81
C LYS A 146 16.49 3.99 12.83
N ASN A 147 15.68 3.58 13.81
CA ASN A 147 16.11 2.73 14.92
C ASN A 147 17.34 3.29 15.65
N GLY A 148 17.36 4.60 15.92
CA GLY A 148 18.45 5.28 16.62
C GLY A 148 19.74 5.48 15.81
N ARG A 149 19.71 5.24 14.49
CA ARG A 149 20.86 5.45 13.60
C ARG A 149 20.52 6.43 12.49
N ARG A 150 21.43 7.36 12.20
CA ARG A 150 21.34 8.25 11.03
C ARG A 150 21.44 7.43 9.74
N ARG A 151 20.56 7.72 8.80
CA ARG A 151 20.53 7.19 7.43
C ARG A 151 20.69 8.35 6.48
N THR A 152 21.47 8.12 5.43
CA THR A 152 21.55 9.03 4.30
C THR A 152 20.23 9.02 3.54
N GLY A 153 19.88 10.15 2.95
CA GLY A 153 18.74 10.24 2.06
C GLY A 153 18.82 9.31 0.86
N ILE A 154 17.66 8.92 0.36
CA ILE A 154 17.52 7.99 -0.76
C ILE A 154 17.71 8.75 -2.06
N LYS A 155 18.65 8.29 -2.89
CA LYS A 155 18.92 8.89 -4.20
C LYS A 155 17.86 8.51 -5.23
N PRO A 156 17.52 9.38 -6.20
CA PRO A 156 16.46 9.12 -7.19
C PRO A 156 16.65 7.86 -8.04
N ASP A 157 17.89 7.46 -8.31
CA ASP A 157 18.29 6.29 -9.09
C ASP A 157 18.25 4.97 -8.28
N THR A 158 18.05 5.05 -6.96
CA THR A 158 17.98 3.90 -6.07
C THR A 158 16.81 2.99 -6.47
N THR A 159 17.08 1.70 -6.67
CA THR A 159 16.01 0.71 -6.89
C THR A 159 15.34 0.36 -5.57
N ILE A 160 14.04 0.62 -5.47
CA ILE A 160 13.26 0.42 -4.24
C ILE A 160 12.48 -0.90 -4.28
N VAL A 161 11.91 -1.21 -5.44
CA VAL A 161 11.16 -2.45 -5.66
C VAL A 161 11.68 -3.13 -6.92
N SER A 162 12.14 -4.36 -6.77
CA SER A 162 12.54 -5.20 -7.90
C SER A 162 11.95 -6.61 -7.77
N SER A 163 11.42 -7.15 -8.87
CA SER A 163 11.01 -8.54 -8.97
C SER A 163 11.26 -9.05 -10.37
N ALA A 164 12.35 -9.82 -10.54
CA ALA A 164 12.71 -10.44 -11.82
C ALA A 164 11.58 -11.32 -12.37
N ARG A 165 10.93 -12.12 -11.51
CA ARG A 165 9.80 -12.97 -11.89
C ARG A 165 8.62 -12.20 -12.47
N ARG A 166 8.37 -10.98 -11.96
CA ARG A 166 7.25 -10.14 -12.41
C ARG A 166 7.68 -9.09 -13.45
N GLY A 167 8.98 -9.02 -13.79
CA GLY A 167 9.51 -7.96 -14.64
C GLY A 167 9.34 -6.55 -14.06
N ILE A 168 9.27 -6.42 -12.73
CA ILE A 168 9.05 -5.13 -12.07
C ILE A 168 10.40 -4.57 -11.63
N LYS A 169 10.68 -3.33 -12.01
CA LYS A 169 11.74 -2.50 -11.43
C LYS A 169 11.16 -1.11 -11.24
N LYS A 170 11.17 -0.61 -10.00
CA LYS A 170 10.81 0.77 -9.66
C LYS A 170 11.97 1.43 -8.96
N VAL A 171 12.36 2.59 -9.47
CA VAL A 171 13.36 3.44 -8.84
C VAL A 171 12.68 4.49 -7.97
N ALA A 172 13.45 5.16 -7.12
CA ALA A 172 12.91 6.18 -6.22
C ALA A 172 12.23 7.33 -6.98
N LYS A 173 12.80 7.75 -8.10
CA LYS A 173 12.20 8.75 -8.99
C LYS A 173 10.76 8.41 -9.39
N ASP A 174 10.48 7.15 -9.75
CA ASP A 174 9.12 6.73 -10.16
C ASP A 174 8.10 6.85 -9.01
N ILE A 175 8.57 6.69 -7.77
CA ILE A 175 7.73 6.78 -6.56
C ILE A 175 7.45 8.25 -6.24
N ILE A 176 8.50 9.09 -6.25
CA ILE A 176 8.41 10.54 -6.04
C ILE A 176 7.45 11.17 -7.06
N GLU A 177 7.66 10.91 -8.34
CA GLU A 177 6.81 11.46 -9.41
C GLU A 177 5.32 11.10 -9.22
N LYS A 178 5.06 9.86 -8.79
CA LYS A 178 3.71 9.40 -8.51
C LYS A 178 3.11 10.14 -7.31
N ASP A 179 3.83 10.21 -6.19
CA ASP A 179 3.33 10.81 -4.96
C ASP A 179 3.14 12.33 -5.11
N ASP A 180 4.02 13.00 -5.85
CA ASP A 180 3.88 14.40 -6.26
C ASP A 180 2.67 14.58 -7.19
N GLY A 181 2.42 13.63 -8.08
CA GLY A 181 1.22 13.59 -8.93
C GLY A 181 -0.06 13.52 -8.10
N ILE A 182 -0.11 12.66 -7.08
CA ILE A 182 -1.26 12.56 -6.17
C ILE A 182 -1.46 13.85 -5.37
N THR A 183 -0.38 14.41 -4.85
CA THR A 183 -0.41 15.66 -4.08
C THR A 183 -0.99 16.79 -4.93
N ARG A 184 -0.44 17.00 -6.14
CA ARG A 184 -0.92 18.03 -7.06
C ARG A 184 -2.39 17.85 -7.46
N ASP A 185 -2.82 16.60 -7.67
CA ASP A 185 -4.21 16.33 -8.05
C ASP A 185 -5.18 16.67 -6.91
N LEU A 186 -4.87 16.27 -5.68
CA LEU A 186 -5.67 16.64 -4.51
C LEU A 186 -5.67 18.16 -4.25
N GLU A 187 -4.52 18.82 -4.39
CA GLU A 187 -4.42 20.28 -4.27
C GLU A 187 -5.25 20.98 -5.34
N SER A 188 -5.26 20.48 -6.59
CA SER A 188 -6.08 21.03 -7.67
C SER A 188 -7.58 20.90 -7.41
N GLN A 189 -7.99 19.93 -6.59
CA GLN A 189 -9.37 19.74 -6.13
C GLN A 189 -9.71 20.60 -4.88
N GLY A 190 -8.78 21.43 -4.40
CA GLY A 190 -8.98 22.35 -3.26
C GLY A 190 -8.64 21.76 -1.89
N TYR A 191 -7.98 20.61 -1.84
CA TYR A 191 -7.50 20.04 -0.57
C TYR A 191 -6.15 20.64 -0.16
N ILE A 192 -5.98 20.87 1.13
CA ILE A 192 -4.67 21.14 1.73
C ILE A 192 -4.00 19.80 2.01
N VAL A 193 -2.88 19.52 1.34
CA VAL A 193 -2.16 18.25 1.49
C VAL A 193 -0.92 18.46 2.36
N LEU A 194 -0.83 17.73 3.48
CA LEU A 194 0.37 17.66 4.30
C LEU A 194 0.91 16.23 4.32
N ARG A 195 2.18 16.07 3.96
CA ARG A 195 2.89 14.80 4.04
C ARG A 195 3.96 14.87 5.12
N PHE A 196 4.01 13.85 5.97
CA PHE A 196 4.98 13.73 7.05
C PHE A 196 5.78 12.46 6.89
N TRP A 197 7.11 12.57 7.00
CA TRP A 197 7.96 11.40 7.03
C TRP A 197 7.77 10.62 8.34
N GLU A 198 7.85 9.29 8.28
CA GLU A 198 7.78 8.41 9.46
C GLU A 198 8.81 8.84 10.52
N SER A 199 10.03 9.15 10.10
CA SER A 199 11.09 9.63 10.98
C SER A 199 10.76 10.95 11.66
N ASP A 200 10.21 11.93 10.93
CA ASP A 200 9.81 13.22 11.48
C ASP A 200 8.72 13.05 12.55
N LEU A 201 7.71 12.20 12.30
CA LEU A 201 6.66 11.94 13.29
C LEU A 201 7.20 11.31 14.57
N ILE A 202 8.25 10.48 14.47
CA ILE A 202 8.84 9.76 15.61
C ILE A 202 9.81 10.64 16.40
N TYR A 203 10.63 11.45 15.71
CA TYR A 203 11.77 12.15 16.31
C TYR A 203 11.60 13.67 16.40
N ASP A 204 10.66 14.25 15.65
CA ASP A 204 10.34 15.68 15.61
C ASP A 204 8.81 15.91 15.65
N THR A 205 8.17 15.27 16.64
CA THR A 205 6.71 15.24 16.78
C THR A 205 6.13 16.65 16.99
N GLU A 206 6.84 17.54 17.67
CA GLU A 206 6.38 18.89 18.00
C GLU A 206 6.24 19.76 16.74
N THR A 207 7.26 19.76 15.86
CA THR A 207 7.19 20.47 14.58
C THR A 207 6.07 19.93 13.70
N CYS A 208 5.86 18.60 13.70
CA CYS A 208 4.74 18.00 12.98
C CYS A 208 3.38 18.47 13.54
N CYS A 209 3.24 18.51 14.86
CA CYS A 209 2.04 18.99 15.54
C CYS A 209 1.71 20.45 15.16
N GLN A 210 2.70 21.34 15.24
CA GLN A 210 2.52 22.75 14.91
C GLN A 210 2.05 22.94 13.46
N ARG A 211 2.66 22.21 12.50
CA ARG A 211 2.24 22.27 11.09
C ARG A 211 0.78 21.86 10.87
N ILE A 212 0.30 20.86 11.61
CA ILE A 212 -1.10 20.41 11.54
C ILE A 212 -2.02 21.50 12.11
N ILE A 213 -1.70 22.03 13.29
CA ILE A 213 -2.49 23.10 13.94
C ILE A 213 -2.57 24.33 13.03
N ASP A 214 -1.45 24.76 12.47
CA ASP A 214 -1.40 25.91 11.56
C ASP A 214 -2.28 25.71 10.32
N ALA A 215 -2.29 24.50 9.76
CA ALA A 215 -3.13 24.18 8.60
C ALA A 215 -4.62 24.16 8.97
N VAL A 216 -4.98 23.61 10.13
CA VAL A 216 -6.36 23.65 10.63
C VAL A 216 -6.83 25.08 10.85
N ASN A 217 -6.02 25.91 11.51
CA ASN A 217 -6.35 27.31 11.74
C ASN A 217 -6.55 28.08 10.43
N LYS A 218 -5.69 27.84 9.43
CA LYS A 218 -5.82 28.46 8.09
C LYS A 218 -7.04 27.99 7.31
N SER A 219 -7.45 26.73 7.47
CA SER A 219 -8.63 26.17 6.80
C SER A 219 -9.94 26.66 7.41
N GLN A 220 -9.91 27.03 8.70
CA GLN A 220 -11.08 27.56 9.44
C GLN A 220 -11.19 29.09 9.42
N SER A 221 -10.17 29.78 8.92
CA SER A 221 -10.15 31.25 8.75
C SER A 221 -10.75 31.64 7.40
#